data_AF-A0A522GS97-F1
#
_entry.id   AF-A0A522GS97-F1
#
_cell.length_a   1.000
_cell.length_b   1.000
_cell.length_c   1.000
_cell.angle_alpha   90.00
_cell.angle_beta   90.00
_cell.angle_gamma   90.00
#
_symmetry.space_group_name_H-M   'P 1'
#
loop_
_entity.id
_entity.type
_entity.pdbx_description
1 polymer ?
#
loop_
_entity_poly.entity_id
_entity_poly.type
_entity_poly.pdbx_seq_one_letter_code
_entity_poly.pdbx_strand_id
1 'polypeptide(L)'
;MKQALKFGTAAIFLISVCVPAVAADDLTLVRILARADMAQDFAFYCAQYDPSIIAKTKSNVGDAQALMLHIRSEVTSGLPEPEAARVVLLSASAARNGALLAIRKLYGPDRRGERARLADWCETSVVPLVQEFAAMHDQHHEMYDESIQRAKRSRQAPNTTEPLQ
;
A
#
# COMPACT_ATOMS: atom_id res chain seq x y z
N MET A 1 25.75 -51.15 -40.75
CA MET A 1 24.68 -51.39 -39.75
C MET A 1 23.96 -50.08 -39.52
N LYS A 2 22.63 -50.09 -39.60
CA LYS A 2 21.72 -48.93 -39.56
C LYS A 2 21.44 -48.52 -38.12
N GLN A 3 21.51 -47.24 -37.77
CA GLN A 3 20.71 -46.67 -36.69
C GLN A 3 20.17 -45.29 -37.09
N ALA A 4 18.85 -45.21 -37.12
CA ALA A 4 18.06 -44.05 -37.51
C ALA A 4 17.90 -43.10 -36.32
N LEU A 5 18.26 -41.82 -36.50
CA LEU A 5 17.90 -40.77 -35.57
C LEU A 5 16.41 -40.44 -35.74
N LYS A 6 15.61 -40.73 -34.71
CA LYS A 6 14.20 -40.33 -34.64
C LYS A 6 14.14 -38.85 -34.21
N PHE A 7 13.54 -38.02 -35.06
CA PHE A 7 13.13 -36.66 -34.73
C PHE A 7 12.02 -36.71 -33.68
N GLY A 8 12.36 -36.39 -32.43
CA GLY A 8 11.40 -36.16 -31.35
C GLY A 8 11.07 -34.67 -31.27
N THR A 9 9.95 -34.27 -31.87
CA THR A 9 9.40 -32.92 -31.78
C THR A 9 8.95 -32.66 -30.34
N ALA A 10 9.79 -32.00 -29.53
CA ALA A 10 9.40 -31.51 -28.23
C ALA A 10 8.64 -30.18 -28.41
N ALA A 11 7.32 -30.23 -28.31
CA ALA A 11 6.49 -29.04 -28.23
C ALA A 11 6.74 -28.34 -26.90
N ILE A 12 7.45 -27.21 -26.94
CA ILE A 12 7.67 -26.34 -25.80
C ILE A 12 6.36 -25.58 -25.55
N PHE A 13 5.60 -26.00 -24.53
CA PHE A 13 4.50 -25.21 -23.97
C PHE A 13 5.09 -23.98 -23.26
N LEU A 14 5.17 -22.85 -23.96
CA LEU A 14 5.39 -21.54 -23.37
C LEU A 14 4.12 -21.17 -22.57
N ILE A 15 4.10 -21.54 -21.30
CA ILE A 15 3.12 -21.00 -20.34
C ILE A 15 3.50 -19.54 -20.13
N SER A 16 2.94 -18.66 -20.97
CA SER A 16 3.01 -17.22 -20.80
C SER A 16 2.18 -16.86 -19.57
N VAL A 17 2.86 -16.77 -18.42
CA VAL A 17 2.24 -16.27 -17.19
C VAL A 17 2.05 -14.78 -17.40
N CYS A 18 0.84 -14.36 -17.80
CA CYS A 18 0.44 -12.96 -17.82
C CYS A 18 0.41 -12.43 -16.38
N VAL A 19 1.57 -12.07 -15.84
CA VAL A 19 1.63 -11.23 -14.66
C VAL A 19 1.16 -9.84 -15.13
N PRO A 20 0.06 -9.30 -14.59
CA PRO A 20 -0.37 -7.97 -14.98
C PRO A 20 0.74 -6.98 -14.65
N ALA A 21 1.29 -6.34 -15.68
CA ALA A 21 2.25 -5.27 -15.49
C ALA A 21 1.57 -4.15 -14.71
N VAL A 22 2.13 -3.82 -13.54
CA VAL A 22 1.78 -2.64 -12.77
C VAL A 22 2.78 -1.57 -13.19
N ALA A 23 2.32 -0.47 -13.77
CA ALA A 23 3.21 0.63 -14.12
C ALA A 23 3.89 1.18 -12.85
N ALA A 24 5.11 1.69 -12.97
CA ALA A 24 5.84 2.27 -11.82
C ALA A 24 5.06 3.40 -11.13
N ASP A 25 4.21 4.09 -11.88
CA ASP A 25 3.37 5.18 -11.40
C ASP A 25 2.13 4.68 -10.68
N ASP A 26 1.57 3.55 -11.13
CA ASP A 26 0.55 2.82 -10.39
C ASP A 26 1.07 2.40 -9.04
N LEU A 27 2.31 1.92 -9.02
CA LEU A 27 2.97 1.53 -7.80
C LEU A 27 3.20 2.72 -6.86
N THR A 28 3.41 3.92 -7.38
CA THR A 28 3.56 5.14 -6.56
C THR A 28 2.26 5.54 -5.89
N LEU A 29 1.16 5.64 -6.64
CA LEU A 29 -0.17 5.93 -6.05
C LEU A 29 -0.58 4.86 -5.03
N VAL A 30 -0.37 3.59 -5.37
CA VAL A 30 -0.63 2.46 -4.46
C VAL A 30 0.20 2.58 -3.18
N ARG A 31 1.49 2.94 -3.27
CA ARG A 31 2.36 3.11 -2.09
C ARG A 31 1.96 4.29 -1.21
N ILE A 32 1.55 5.42 -1.81
CA ILE A 32 1.06 6.57 -1.05
C ILE A 32 -0.18 6.16 -0.27
N LEU A 33 -1.19 5.61 -0.95
CA LEU A 33 -2.44 5.23 -0.31
C LEU A 33 -2.26 4.06 0.67
N ALA A 34 -1.35 3.11 0.40
CA ALA A 34 -1.09 2.00 1.30
C ALA A 34 -0.50 2.46 2.64
N ARG A 35 0.28 3.54 2.66
CA ARG A 35 0.78 4.13 3.91
C ARG A 35 -0.38 4.73 4.73
N ALA A 36 -1.32 5.41 4.07
CA ALA A 36 -2.50 5.96 4.72
C ALA A 36 -3.44 4.85 5.26
N ASP A 37 -3.72 3.83 4.44
CA ASP A 37 -4.51 2.66 4.85
C ASP A 37 -3.81 1.94 6.03
N MET A 38 -2.47 1.79 6.01
CA MET A 38 -1.72 1.14 7.10
C MET A 38 -1.74 1.95 8.40
N ALA A 39 -1.62 3.27 8.33
CA ALA A 39 -1.73 4.16 9.48
C ALA A 39 -3.11 4.03 10.15
N GLN A 40 -4.17 3.99 9.33
CA GLN A 40 -5.55 3.76 9.80
C GLN A 40 -5.70 2.35 10.42
N ASP A 41 -5.20 1.30 9.77
CA ASP A 41 -5.27 -0.07 10.30
C ASP A 41 -4.55 -0.19 11.65
N PHE A 42 -3.37 0.39 11.80
CA PHE A 42 -2.63 0.37 13.05
C PHE A 42 -3.31 1.17 14.15
N ALA A 43 -3.78 2.39 13.88
CA ALA A 43 -4.47 3.21 14.87
C ALA A 43 -5.73 2.49 15.39
N PHE A 44 -6.54 1.91 14.50
CA PHE A 44 -7.75 1.18 14.88
C PHE A 44 -7.45 -0.15 15.58
N TYR A 45 -6.42 -0.89 15.15
CA TYR A 45 -5.99 -2.09 15.84
C TYR A 45 -5.56 -1.79 17.27
N CYS A 46 -4.73 -0.75 17.44
CA CYS A 46 -4.19 -0.35 18.73
C CYS A 46 -5.23 0.27 19.67
N ALA A 47 -6.26 0.92 19.13
CA ALA A 47 -7.39 1.43 19.91
C ALA A 47 -8.16 0.35 20.69
N GLN A 48 -8.03 -0.93 20.32
CA GLN A 48 -8.58 -2.05 21.08
C GLN A 48 -7.85 -2.30 22.42
N TYR A 49 -6.64 -1.77 22.57
CA TYR A 49 -5.82 -1.87 23.79
C TYR A 49 -5.84 -0.57 24.59
N ASP A 50 -5.73 0.58 23.92
CA ASP A 50 -5.91 1.91 24.50
C ASP A 50 -6.73 2.81 23.54
N PRO A 51 -8.01 3.10 23.86
CA PRO A 51 -8.85 3.97 23.03
C PRO A 51 -8.31 5.38 22.82
N SER A 52 -7.43 5.88 23.70
CA SER A 52 -6.84 7.22 23.58
C SER A 52 -5.90 7.34 22.37
N ILE A 53 -5.42 6.23 21.80
CA ILE A 53 -4.56 6.20 20.62
C ILE A 53 -5.21 6.90 19.41
N ILE A 54 -6.53 6.82 19.25
CA ILE A 54 -7.24 7.55 18.20
C ILE A 54 -7.05 9.07 18.36
N ALA A 55 -7.05 9.58 19.59
CA ALA A 55 -6.82 10.99 19.86
C ALA A 55 -5.33 11.37 19.75
N LYS A 56 -4.42 10.49 20.20
CA LYS A 56 -2.96 10.71 20.13
C LYS A 56 -2.44 10.80 18.69
N THR A 57 -3.12 10.15 17.75
CA THR A 57 -2.68 10.02 16.34
C THR A 57 -3.45 10.91 15.36
N LYS A 58 -4.12 11.95 15.87
CA LYS A 58 -4.86 12.90 15.04
C LYS A 58 -3.95 13.73 14.13
N SER A 59 -4.54 14.11 13.01
CA SER A 59 -4.06 15.09 12.05
C SER A 59 -4.96 16.33 12.06
N ASN A 60 -4.60 17.35 11.30
CA ASN A 60 -5.42 18.53 11.08
C ASN A 60 -6.75 18.23 10.38
N VAL A 61 -6.83 17.11 9.64
CA VAL A 61 -8.06 16.67 8.95
C VAL A 61 -8.94 15.75 9.80
N GLY A 62 -8.46 15.32 10.97
CA GLY A 62 -9.20 14.45 11.90
C GLY A 62 -8.38 13.25 12.37
N ASP A 63 -9.06 12.18 12.79
CA ASP A 63 -8.39 10.92 13.15
C ASP A 63 -7.74 10.23 11.94
N ALA A 64 -7.06 9.11 12.19
CA ALA A 64 -6.37 8.36 11.14
C ALA A 64 -7.31 7.86 10.02
N GLN A 65 -8.60 7.63 10.30
CA GLN A 65 -9.58 7.29 9.26
C GLN A 65 -9.94 8.50 8.41
N ALA A 66 -10.18 9.66 9.03
CA ALA A 66 -10.42 10.90 8.31
C ALA A 66 -9.23 11.25 7.40
N LEU A 67 -8.00 11.14 7.92
CA LEU A 67 -6.77 11.35 7.14
C LEU A 67 -6.65 10.37 5.96
N MET A 68 -6.89 9.08 6.19
CA MET A 68 -6.85 8.08 5.13
C MET A 68 -7.88 8.39 4.03
N LEU A 69 -9.12 8.75 4.41
CA LEU A 69 -10.17 9.07 3.44
C LEU A 69 -9.87 10.35 2.64
N HIS A 70 -9.27 11.34 3.30
CA HIS A 70 -8.79 12.55 2.66
C HIS A 70 -7.72 12.23 1.60
N ILE A 71 -6.65 11.53 1.97
CA ILE A 71 -5.59 11.12 1.05
C ILE A 71 -6.14 10.22 -0.07
N ARG A 72 -7.09 9.33 0.23
CA ARG A 72 -7.78 8.51 -0.78
C ARG A 72 -8.44 9.39 -1.82
N SER A 73 -9.19 10.40 -1.40
CA SER A 73 -9.84 11.35 -2.30
C SER A 73 -8.82 12.07 -3.19
N GLU A 74 -7.71 12.52 -2.63
CA GLU A 74 -6.63 13.17 -3.38
C GLU A 74 -6.01 12.24 -4.41
N VAL A 75 -5.71 10.99 -4.02
CA VAL A 75 -5.12 9.97 -4.89
C VAL A 75 -6.08 9.60 -6.03
N THR A 76 -7.38 9.43 -5.76
CA THR A 76 -8.34 8.95 -6.76
C THR A 76 -8.94 10.06 -7.62
N SER A 77 -8.93 11.31 -7.16
CA SER A 77 -9.52 12.43 -7.90
C SER A 77 -8.93 12.58 -9.30
N GLY A 78 -9.79 12.67 -10.32
CA GLY A 78 -9.40 12.80 -11.72
C GLY A 78 -8.89 11.53 -12.39
N LEU A 79 -8.86 10.38 -11.70
CA LEU A 79 -8.61 9.09 -12.33
C LEU A 79 -9.90 8.52 -12.94
N PRO A 80 -9.82 7.74 -14.03
CA PRO A 80 -10.93 6.89 -14.46
C PRO A 80 -11.33 5.90 -13.36
N GLU A 81 -12.64 5.68 -13.19
CA GLU A 81 -13.19 4.81 -12.14
C GLU A 81 -12.50 3.42 -12.03
N PRO A 82 -12.26 2.67 -13.12
CA PRO A 82 -11.60 1.37 -13.02
C PRO A 82 -10.17 1.47 -12.45
N GLU A 83 -9.47 2.56 -12.73
CA GLU A 83 -8.13 2.80 -12.23
C GLU A 83 -8.12 3.21 -10.77
N ALA A 84 -9.03 4.10 -10.38
CA ALA A 84 -9.23 4.50 -8.98
C ALA A 84 -9.54 3.27 -8.11
N ALA A 85 -10.49 2.43 -8.56
CA ALA A 85 -10.84 1.19 -7.87
C ALA A 85 -9.65 0.23 -7.74
N ARG A 86 -8.84 0.09 -8.80
CA ARG A 86 -7.62 -0.74 -8.77
C ARG A 86 -6.60 -0.22 -7.76
N VAL A 87 -6.35 1.09 -7.72
CA VAL A 87 -5.41 1.71 -6.77
C VAL A 87 -5.86 1.46 -5.33
N VAL A 88 -7.14 1.71 -5.03
CA VAL A 88 -7.72 1.47 -3.69
C VAL A 88 -7.64 0.00 -3.28
N LEU A 89 -7.93 -0.93 -4.19
CA LEU A 89 -7.88 -2.36 -3.89
C LEU A 89 -6.45 -2.81 -3.57
N LEU A 90 -5.48 -2.40 -4.40
CA LEU A 90 -4.08 -2.79 -4.23
C LEU A 90 -3.47 -2.14 -2.98
N SER A 91 -3.80 -0.89 -2.69
CA SER A 91 -3.30 -0.19 -1.49
C SER A 91 -3.80 -0.84 -0.20
N ALA A 92 -5.10 -1.11 -0.11
CA ALA A 92 -5.72 -1.72 1.06
C ALA A 92 -5.20 -3.15 1.28
N SER A 93 -4.98 -3.89 0.18
CA SER A 93 -4.39 -5.24 0.25
C SER A 93 -2.94 -5.19 0.76
N ALA A 94 -2.13 -4.24 0.27
CA ALA A 94 -0.76 -4.06 0.71
C ALA A 94 -0.68 -3.63 2.19
N ALA A 95 -1.52 -2.67 2.60
CA ALA A 95 -1.62 -2.18 3.96
C ALA A 95 -1.99 -3.30 4.93
N ARG A 96 -3.07 -4.04 4.64
CA ARG A 96 -3.53 -5.16 5.48
C ARG A 96 -2.46 -6.24 5.62
N ASN A 97 -1.79 -6.60 4.53
CA ASN A 97 -0.72 -7.60 4.58
C ASN A 97 0.47 -7.09 5.41
N GLY A 98 0.88 -5.84 5.23
CA GLY A 98 1.93 -5.21 6.02
C GLY A 98 1.59 -5.16 7.51
N ALA A 99 0.38 -4.73 7.85
CA ALA A 99 -0.10 -4.65 9.22
C ALA A 99 -0.14 -6.03 9.90
N LEU A 100 -0.69 -7.04 9.22
CA LEU A 100 -0.71 -8.41 9.72
C LEU A 100 0.70 -8.99 9.93
N LEU A 101 1.63 -8.70 9.00
CA LEU A 101 3.02 -9.14 9.14
C LEU A 101 3.72 -8.48 10.32
N ALA A 102 3.42 -7.21 10.62
CA ALA A 102 3.94 -6.52 11.80
C ALA A 102 3.37 -7.11 13.10
N ILE A 103 2.04 -7.25 13.17
CA ILE A 103 1.32 -7.71 14.38
C ILE A 103 1.68 -9.16 14.72
N ARG A 104 1.76 -10.05 13.74
CA ARG A 104 2.05 -11.48 13.98
C ARG A 104 3.38 -11.74 14.67
N LYS A 105 4.35 -10.83 14.53
CA LYS A 105 5.67 -10.94 15.21
C LYS A 105 5.56 -10.79 16.73
N LEU A 106 4.45 -10.24 17.22
CA LEU A 106 4.23 -9.95 18.64
C LEU A 106 3.48 -11.09 19.35
N TYR A 107 2.91 -12.02 18.58
CA TYR A 107 2.17 -13.17 19.10
C TYR A 107 3.08 -14.12 19.87
N GLY A 108 2.52 -14.79 20.87
CA GLY A 108 3.26 -15.76 21.67
C GLY A 108 2.37 -16.70 22.46
N PRO A 109 2.97 -17.68 23.16
CA PRO A 109 2.23 -18.78 23.77
C PRO A 109 1.36 -18.36 24.97
N ASP A 110 1.72 -17.27 25.67
CA ASP A 110 0.95 -16.73 26.79
C ASP A 110 0.14 -15.49 26.39
N ARG A 111 -1.18 -15.54 26.64
CA ARG A 111 -2.13 -14.48 26.25
C ARG A 111 -1.90 -13.18 27.01
N ARG A 112 -1.48 -13.22 28.29
CA ARG A 112 -1.23 -12.00 29.07
C ARG A 112 0.02 -11.28 28.58
N GLY A 113 1.11 -12.02 28.39
CA GLY A 113 2.35 -11.51 27.83
C GLY A 113 2.17 -11.00 26.41
N GLU A 114 1.38 -11.68 25.58
CA GLU A 114 1.01 -11.20 24.24
C GLU A 114 0.27 -9.87 24.30
N ARG A 115 -0.78 -9.77 25.13
CA ARG A 115 -1.52 -8.51 25.31
C ARG A 115 -0.60 -7.37 25.77
N ALA A 116 0.31 -7.64 26.70
CA ALA A 116 1.26 -6.64 27.18
C ALA A 116 2.24 -6.18 26.08
N ARG A 117 2.80 -7.11 25.30
CA ARG A 117 3.66 -6.78 24.15
C ARG A 117 2.93 -5.97 23.08
N LEU A 118 1.68 -6.31 22.79
CA LEU A 118 0.88 -5.60 21.80
C LEU A 118 0.54 -4.18 22.28
N ALA A 119 0.15 -4.02 23.54
CA ALA A 119 -0.10 -2.70 24.13
C ALA A 119 1.17 -1.83 24.15
N ASP A 120 2.31 -2.40 24.55
CA ASP A 120 3.60 -1.71 24.57
C ASP A 120 4.03 -1.29 23.16
N TRP A 121 3.93 -2.19 22.17
CA TRP A 121 4.22 -1.87 20.77
C TRP A 121 3.30 -0.78 20.21
N CYS A 122 2.02 -0.79 20.57
CA CYS A 122 1.08 0.24 20.18
C CYS A 122 1.50 1.64 20.66
N GLU A 123 1.92 1.76 21.92
CA GLU A 123 2.36 3.04 22.48
C GLU A 123 3.74 3.48 21.99
N THR A 124 4.70 2.55 21.94
CA THR A 124 6.11 2.89 21.69
C THR A 124 6.49 2.93 20.22
N SER A 125 5.74 2.23 19.36
CA SER A 125 6.04 2.13 17.93
C SER A 125 4.94 2.69 17.05
N VAL A 126 3.68 2.30 17.27
CA VAL A 126 2.57 2.73 16.39
C VAL A 126 2.24 4.20 16.58
N VAL A 127 2.09 4.67 17.82
CA VAL A 127 1.74 6.08 18.06
C VAL A 127 2.74 7.04 17.41
N PRO A 128 4.07 6.90 17.62
CA PRO A 128 5.05 7.77 16.95
C PRO A 128 5.00 7.64 15.43
N LEU A 129 4.86 6.42 14.89
CA LEU A 129 4.81 6.18 13.44
C LEU A 129 3.61 6.90 12.79
N VAL A 130 2.42 6.80 13.39
CA VAL A 130 1.21 7.43 12.84
C VAL A 130 1.27 8.95 13.04
N GLN A 131 1.80 9.43 14.16
CA GLN A 131 2.02 10.86 14.39
C GLN A 131 2.99 11.46 13.36
N GLU A 132 4.09 10.78 13.06
CA GLU A 132 5.05 11.21 12.04
C GLU A 132 4.38 11.24 10.66
N PHE A 133 3.61 10.22 10.31
CA PHE A 133 2.86 10.19 9.06
C PHE A 133 1.86 11.36 8.95
N ALA A 134 1.07 11.59 10.00
CA ALA A 134 0.12 12.69 10.07
C ALA A 134 0.82 14.05 9.98
N ALA A 135 1.88 14.26 10.74
CA ALA A 135 2.67 15.49 10.72
C ALA A 135 3.30 15.74 9.34
N MET A 136 3.79 14.69 8.68
CA MET A 136 4.36 14.80 7.34
C MET A 136 3.30 15.26 6.33
N HIS A 137 2.09 14.69 6.39
CA HIS A 137 0.98 15.13 5.56
C HIS A 137 0.59 16.58 5.86
N ASP A 138 0.40 16.92 7.14
CA ASP A 138 -0.09 18.23 7.58
C ASP A 138 0.90 19.36 7.30
N GLN A 139 2.20 19.10 7.42
CA GLN A 139 3.25 20.11 7.27
C GLN A 139 3.80 20.20 5.84
N HIS A 140 3.72 19.10 5.08
CA HIS A 140 4.30 19.01 3.74
C HIS A 140 3.28 18.53 2.70
N HIS A 141 2.04 19.00 2.84
CA HIS A 141 0.92 18.67 1.95
C HIS A 141 1.26 18.88 0.47
N GLU A 142 1.91 20.01 0.14
CA GLU A 142 2.34 20.33 -1.23
C GLU A 142 3.25 19.24 -1.84
N MET A 143 4.15 18.65 -1.06
CA MET A 143 5.03 17.57 -1.53
C MET A 143 4.25 16.28 -1.82
N TYR A 144 3.21 15.99 -1.03
CA TYR A 144 2.29 14.88 -1.29
C TYR A 144 1.51 15.12 -2.58
N ASP A 145 0.92 16.30 -2.72
CA ASP A 145 0.16 16.71 -3.90
C ASP A 145 1.00 16.60 -5.17
N GLU A 146 2.21 17.16 -5.16
CA GLU A 146 3.10 17.07 -6.30
C GLU A 146 3.42 15.61 -6.68
N SER A 147 3.64 14.75 -5.68
CA SER A 147 3.94 13.34 -5.91
C SER A 147 2.75 12.60 -6.52
N ILE A 148 1.54 12.89 -6.04
CA ILE A 148 0.29 12.36 -6.59
C ILE A 148 0.12 12.84 -8.04
N GLN A 149 0.28 14.15 -8.29
CA GLN A 149 0.08 14.73 -9.62
C GLN A 149 1.13 14.25 -10.62
N ARG A 150 2.39 14.08 -10.22
CA ARG A 150 3.43 13.47 -11.07
C ARG A 150 3.04 12.06 -11.49
N ALA A 151 2.64 11.22 -10.54
CA ALA A 151 2.24 9.83 -10.82
C ALA A 151 0.99 9.75 -11.71
N LYS A 152 0.05 10.69 -11.59
CA LYS A 152 -1.13 10.76 -12.48
C LYS A 152 -0.76 11.15 -13.91
N ARG A 153 0.12 12.15 -14.08
CA ARG A 153 0.52 12.63 -15.41
C ARG A 153 1.34 11.62 -16.20
N SER A 154 2.25 10.93 -15.54
CA SER A 154 3.10 9.93 -16.20
C SER A 154 2.32 8.69 -16.67
N ARG A 155 1.16 8.40 -16.05
CA ARG A 155 0.17 7.44 -16.57
C ARG A 155 -0.56 7.92 -17.83
N GLN A 156 -0.80 9.22 -17.94
CA GLN A 156 -1.55 9.82 -19.05
C GLN A 156 -0.67 10.10 -20.29
N ALA A 157 0.65 10.06 -20.15
CA ALA A 157 1.56 10.20 -21.29
C ALA A 157 1.35 9.03 -22.27
N PRO A 158 1.01 9.29 -23.55
CA PRO A 158 0.92 8.22 -24.54
C PRO A 158 2.29 7.56 -24.69
N ASN A 159 2.32 6.22 -24.75
CA ASN A 159 3.44 5.49 -25.33
C ASN A 159 3.61 5.98 -26.78
N THR A 160 4.46 6.98 -27.00
CA THR A 160 5.03 7.25 -28.32
C THR A 160 6.04 6.15 -28.59
N THR A 161 5.55 4.99 -29.01
CA THR A 161 6.33 4.08 -29.85
C THR A 161 6.62 4.84 -31.15
N GLU A 162 7.80 5.45 -31.17
CA GLU A 162 8.44 5.95 -32.39
C GLU A 162 8.59 4.78 -33.37
N PRO A 163 8.06 4.85 -34.60
CA PRO A 163 8.38 3.85 -35.60
C PRO A 163 9.83 4.05 -36.03
N LEU A 164 10.65 3.00 -35.92
CA LEU A 164 11.97 2.94 -36.54
C LEU A 164 11.83 3.26 -38.03
N GLN A 165 12.49 4.34 -38.47
CA GLN A 165 12.81 4.58 -39.89
C GLN A 165 14.02 3.74 -40.30
#